data_AF-A0AAU8FPS0-F1
#
_entry.id   AF-A0AAU8FPS0-F1
#
_cell.length_a   1.000
_cell.length_b   1.000
_cell.length_c   1.000
_cell.angle_alpha   90.00
_cell.angle_beta   90.00
_cell.angle_gamma   90.00
#
_symmetry.space_group_name_H-M   'P 1'
#
loop_
_entity.id
_entity.type
_entity.pdbx_description
1 polymer ?
#
loop_
_entity_poly.entity_id
_entity_poly.type
_entity_poly.pdbx_seq_one_letter_code
_entity_poly.pdbx_strand_id
1 'polypeptide(L)'
;MEDAKIHTVHYDIIERSFADYPMLERLGRLMVTENYLLLDQRMKMMVFHSAEERYNNLLRDEPLALQKIPLSHLASYLNVTLETLSRIRSKK
;
A
#
# COMPACT_ATOMS: atom_id res chain seq x y z
N MET A 1 -9.38 -12.79 -5.57
CA MET A 1 -10.16 -11.55 -5.36
C MET A 1 -11.37 -11.94 -4.54
N GLU A 2 -11.68 -11.17 -3.51
CA GLU A 2 -12.89 -11.35 -2.70
C GLU A 2 -14.04 -10.59 -3.38
N ASP A 3 -15.27 -11.05 -3.19
CA ASP A 3 -16.46 -10.35 -3.72
C ASP A 3 -16.59 -8.98 -3.05
N ALA A 4 -16.73 -7.93 -3.86
CA ALA A 4 -16.81 -6.56 -3.38
C ALA A 4 -17.80 -5.73 -4.21
N LYS A 5 -18.45 -4.76 -3.56
CA LYS A 5 -19.29 -3.76 -4.21
C LYS A 5 -18.50 -2.46 -4.39
N ILE A 6 -18.39 -2.01 -5.63
CA ILE A 6 -17.65 -0.78 -5.97
C ILE A 6 -18.65 0.34 -6.25
N HIS A 7 -18.41 1.50 -5.64
CA HIS A 7 -19.11 2.73 -5.95
C HIS A 7 -18.24 3.58 -6.85
N THR A 8 -18.81 4.04 -7.96
CA THR A 8 -18.10 4.84 -8.98
C THR A 8 -18.75 6.21 -9.09
N VAL A 9 -17.94 7.24 -9.30
CA VAL A 9 -18.38 8.60 -9.59
C VAL A 9 -17.67 9.07 -10.86
N HIS A 10 -18.39 9.79 -11.72
CA HIS A 10 -17.80 10.36 -12.93
C HIS A 10 -16.81 11.48 -12.55
N TYR A 11 -15.67 11.53 -13.24
CA TYR A 11 -14.60 12.48 -12.95
C TYR A 11 -15.09 13.94 -12.90
N ASP A 12 -15.87 14.37 -13.90
CA ASP A 12 -16.42 15.73 -13.96
C ASP A 12 -17.33 16.09 -12.77
N ILE A 13 -17.94 15.09 -12.11
CA ILE A 13 -18.74 15.33 -10.89
C ILE A 13 -17.79 15.62 -9.73
N ILE A 14 -16.66 14.92 -9.62
CA ILE A 14 -15.65 15.18 -8.58
C ILE A 14 -15.06 16.58 -8.75
N GLU A 15 -14.64 16.95 -9.97
CA GLU A 15 -14.06 18.26 -10.25
C GLU A 15 -15.03 19.40 -9.90
N ARG A 16 -16.29 19.29 -10.32
CA ARG A 16 -17.33 20.25 -9.93
C ARG A 16 -17.56 20.28 -8.43
N SER A 17 -17.57 19.12 -7.78
CA SER A 17 -17.75 19.03 -6.32
C SER A 17 -16.62 19.73 -5.55
N PHE A 18 -15.38 19.68 -6.05
CA PHE A 18 -14.28 20.44 -5.45
C PHE A 18 -14.43 21.95 -5.63
N ALA A 19 -14.94 22.40 -6.78
CA ALA A 19 -15.22 23.81 -7.01
C ALA A 19 -16.39 24.34 -6.16
N ASP A 20 -17.45 23.55 -6.03
CA ASP A 20 -18.70 23.95 -5.36
C ASP A 20 -18.61 23.84 -3.82
N TYR A 21 -17.78 22.93 -3.30
CA TYR A 21 -17.68 22.66 -1.87
C TYR A 21 -16.22 22.71 -1.38
N PRO A 22 -15.78 23.84 -0.77
CA PRO A 22 -14.40 23.99 -0.27
C PRO A 22 -13.98 22.93 0.76
N MET A 23 -14.93 22.35 1.49
CA MET A 23 -14.66 21.24 2.40
C MET A 23 -14.16 19.99 1.65
N LEU A 24 -14.70 19.71 0.46
CA LEU A 24 -14.27 18.58 -0.36
C LEU A 24 -12.88 18.82 -0.95
N GLU A 25 -12.56 20.05 -1.36
CA GLU A 25 -11.20 20.42 -1.78
C GLU A 25 -10.19 20.19 -0.64
N ARG A 26 -10.52 20.64 0.58
CA ARG A 26 -9.69 20.39 1.76
C ARG A 26 -9.52 18.89 2.03
N LEU A 27 -10.60 18.12 1.95
CA LEU A 27 -10.56 16.67 2.14
C LEU A 27 -9.66 16.00 1.09
N GLY A 28 -9.83 16.35 -0.19
CA GLY A 28 -9.01 15.86 -1.29
C GLY A 28 -7.53 16.17 -1.08
N ARG A 29 -7.20 17.42 -0.70
CA ARG A 29 -5.81 17.81 -0.40
C ARG A 29 -5.21 16.97 0.74
N LEU A 30 -5.96 16.75 1.82
CA LEU A 30 -5.51 15.92 2.94
C LEU A 30 -5.27 14.47 2.50
N MET A 31 -6.19 13.87 1.74
CA MET A 31 -6.05 12.53 1.19
C MET A 31 -4.81 12.39 0.29
N VAL A 32 -4.57 13.36 -0.60
CA VAL A 32 -3.39 13.36 -1.48
C VAL A 32 -2.10 13.51 -0.66
N THR A 33 -2.11 14.39 0.34
CA THR A 33 -0.95 14.62 1.21
C THR A 33 -0.58 13.36 1.99
N GLU A 34 -1.57 12.70 2.59
CA GLU A 34 -1.38 11.46 3.32
C GLU A 34 -0.86 10.35 2.39
N ASN A 35 -1.47 10.17 1.22
CA ASN A 35 -0.99 9.21 0.23
C ASN A 35 0.45 9.49 -0.21
N TYR A 36 0.81 10.75 -0.40
CA TYR A 36 2.17 11.13 -0.77
C TYR A 36 3.17 10.77 0.34
N LEU A 37 2.84 11.04 1.61
CA LEU A 37 3.69 10.66 2.74
C LEU A 37 3.88 9.14 2.84
N LEU A 38 2.82 8.36 2.61
CA LEU A 38 2.91 6.90 2.57
C LEU A 38 3.79 6.41 1.42
N LEU A 39 3.68 7.03 0.24
CA LEU A 39 4.54 6.71 -0.91
C LEU A 39 6.01 7.03 -0.64
N ASP A 40 6.30 8.19 -0.05
CA ASP A 40 7.66 8.59 0.34
C ASP A 40 8.27 7.61 1.36
N GLN A 41 7.51 7.24 2.40
CA GLN A 41 7.94 6.23 3.37
C GLN A 41 8.22 4.88 2.70
N ARG A 42 7.35 4.47 1.77
CA ARG A 42 7.54 3.22 1.02
C ARG A 42 8.78 3.26 0.13
N MET A 43 9.05 4.37 -0.55
CA MET A 43 10.27 4.55 -1.33
C MET A 43 11.52 4.47 -0.45
N LYS A 44 11.52 5.15 0.71
CA LYS A 44 12.60 5.06 1.69
C LYS A 44 12.82 3.64 2.18
N MET A 45 11.75 2.89 2.46
CA MET A 45 11.86 1.47 2.82
C MET A 45 12.52 0.65 1.71
N MET A 46 12.16 0.90 0.44
CA MET A 46 12.74 0.18 -0.69
C MET A 46 14.24 0.49 -0.91
N VAL A 47 14.66 1.73 -0.66
CA VAL A 47 16.05 2.15 -0.85
C VAL A 47 16.94 1.75 0.32
N PHE A 48 16.46 1.94 1.55
CA PHE A 48 17.32 1.88 2.75
C PHE A 48 17.22 0.58 3.54
N HIS A 49 16.15 -0.22 3.35
CA HIS A 49 15.99 -1.46 4.10
C HIS A 49 16.34 -2.67 3.24
N SER A 50 16.98 -3.66 3.84
CA SER A 50 17.16 -5.00 3.27
C SER A 50 15.82 -5.73 3.09
N ALA A 51 15.82 -6.78 2.27
CA ALA A 51 14.64 -7.62 2.07
C ALA A 51 14.08 -8.22 3.38
N GLU A 52 14.97 -8.58 4.30
CA GLU A 52 14.60 -9.14 5.60
C GLU A 52 13.97 -8.09 6.51
N GLU A 53 14.53 -6.89 6.56
CA GLU A 53 13.94 -5.77 7.31
C GLU A 53 12.58 -5.37 6.75
N ARG A 54 12.42 -5.30 5.42
CA ARG A 54 11.11 -5.04 4.79
C ARG A 54 10.08 -6.12 5.15
N TYR A 55 10.49 -7.38 5.15
CA TYR A 55 9.61 -8.49 5.57
C TYR A 55 9.21 -8.39 7.04
N ASN A 56 10.17 -8.07 7.93
CA ASN A 56 9.90 -7.90 9.36
C ASN A 56 9.02 -6.67 9.66
N ASN A 57 9.18 -5.58 8.92
CA ASN A 57 8.27 -4.43 9.01
C ASN A 57 6.85 -4.83 8.58
N LEU A 58 6.70 -5.56 7.48
CA LEU A 58 5.39 -6.06 7.03
C LEU A 58 4.72 -6.99 8.06
N LEU A 59 5.50 -7.87 8.69
CA LEU A 59 5.04 -8.73 9.80
C LEU A 59 4.50 -7.94 10.99
N ARG A 60 5.13 -6.81 11.33
CA ARG A 60 4.76 -5.98 12.46
C ARG A 60 3.56 -5.10 12.15
N ASP A 61 3.56 -4.47 10.98
CA ASP A 61 2.61 -3.41 10.64
C ASP A 61 1.31 -4.00 10.07
N GLU A 62 1.38 -5.11 9.32
CA GLU A 62 0.22 -5.74 8.65
C GLU A 62 0.22 -7.27 8.81
N PRO A 63 0.12 -7.81 10.04
CA PRO A 63 0.22 -9.25 10.30
C PRO A 63 -0.86 -10.07 9.58
N LEU A 64 -2.04 -9.48 9.35
CA LEU A 64 -3.16 -10.13 8.65
C LEU A 64 -2.91 -10.30 7.16
N ALA A 65 -2.12 -9.42 6.54
CA ALA A 65 -1.79 -9.49 5.12
C ALA A 65 -1.06 -10.80 4.79
N LEU A 66 -0.25 -11.31 5.71
CA LEU A 66 0.51 -12.56 5.54
C LEU A 66 -0.35 -13.82 5.54
N GLN A 67 -1.57 -13.74 6.11
CA GLN A 67 -2.51 -14.87 6.15
C GLN A 67 -3.38 -14.94 4.90
N LYS A 68 -3.67 -13.79 4.27
CA LYS A 68 -4.61 -13.68 3.16
C LYS A 68 -3.94 -13.57 1.80
N ILE A 69 -2.72 -13.05 1.73
CA ILE A 69 -2.05 -12.77 0.46
C ILE A 69 -1.16 -13.96 0.06
N PRO A 70 -1.30 -14.50 -1.16
CA PRO A 70 -0.37 -15.49 -1.69
C PRO A 70 1.09 -15.06 -1.62
N LEU A 71 1.99 -16.00 -1.33
CA LEU A 71 3.43 -15.72 -1.17
C LEU A 71 4.08 -15.09 -2.40
N SER A 72 3.60 -15.42 -3.60
CA SER A 72 4.05 -14.80 -4.85
C SER A 72 3.80 -13.29 -4.85
N HIS A 73 2.61 -12.84 -4.43
CA HIS A 73 2.27 -11.43 -4.34
C HIS A 73 3.04 -10.72 -3.22
N LEU A 74 3.29 -11.40 -2.10
CA LEU A 74 4.16 -10.87 -1.03
C LEU A 74 5.60 -10.68 -1.52
N ALA A 75 6.14 -11.63 -2.29
CA ALA A 75 7.47 -11.51 -2.88
C ALA A 75 7.55 -10.31 -3.84
N SER A 76 6.56 -10.16 -4.73
CA SER A 76 6.46 -8.99 -5.60
C SER A 76 6.32 -7.69 -4.82
N TYR A 77 5.50 -7.67 -3.76
CA TYR A 77 5.30 -6.48 -2.92
C TYR A 77 6.59 -6.03 -2.22
N LEU A 78 7.39 -7.00 -1.75
CA LEU A 78 8.68 -6.76 -1.08
C LEU A 78 9.84 -6.56 -2.07
N ASN A 79 9.56 -6.60 -3.37
CA ASN A 79 10.54 -6.50 -4.46
C ASN A 79 11.67 -7.54 -4.36
N VAL A 80 11.30 -8.81 -4.17
CA VAL A 80 12.21 -9.96 -4.09
C VAL A 80 11.65 -11.16 -4.85
N THR A 81 12.50 -12.16 -5.12
CA THR A 81 12.02 -13.43 -5.67
C THR A 81 11.31 -14.27 -4.60
N LEU A 82 10.46 -15.21 -5.05
CA LEU A 82 9.77 -16.13 -4.15
C LEU A 82 10.76 -17.02 -3.37
N GLU A 83 11.87 -17.42 -3.98
CA GLU A 83 12.95 -18.18 -3.34
C GLU A 83 13.65 -17.36 -2.25
N THR A 84 13.90 -16.08 -2.52
CA THR A 84 14.49 -15.15 -1.54
C THR A 84 13.57 -14.99 -0.33
N LEU A 85 12.28 -14.75 -0.57
CA LEU A 85 11.29 -14.67 0.49
C LEU A 85 11.19 -15.98 1.29
N SER A 86 11.19 -17.13 0.60
CA SER A 86 11.15 -18.44 1.25
C SER A 86 12.35 -18.67 2.17
N ARG A 87 13.55 -18.26 1.73
CA ARG A 87 14.78 -18.34 2.52
C ARG A 87 14.77 -17.41 3.75
N ILE A 88 14.21 -16.21 3.62
CA ILE A 88 14.05 -15.29 4.76
C ILE A 88 13.11 -15.92 5.80
N ARG A 89 12.02 -16.55 5.36
CA ARG A 89 11.05 -17.21 6.25
C ARG A 89 11.61 -18.45 6.94
N SER A 90 12.48 -19.22 6.29
CA SER A 90 13.05 -20.46 6.86
C SER A 90 14.20 -20.23 7.85
N LYS A 91 14.73 -18.99 7.95
CA LYS A 91 15.77 -18.62 8.91
C LYS A 91 15.23 -18.30 10.32
N LYS A 92 13.91 -18.20 10.46
CA LYS A 92 13.18 -18.11 11.72
C LYS A 92 12.58 -19.47 12.04
#